data_AF-A0AAU7VKP3-F1
#
_entry.id   AF-A0AAU7VKP3-F1
#
_cell.length_a   1.000
_cell.length_b   1.000
_cell.length_c   1.000
_cell.angle_alpha   90.00
_cell.angle_beta   90.00
_cell.angle_gamma   90.00
#
_symmetry.space_group_name_H-M   'P 1'
#
loop_
_entity.id
_entity.type
_entity.pdbx_description
1 polymer ?
#
loop_
_entity_poly.entity_id
_entity_poly.type
_entity_poly.pdbx_seq_one_letter_code
_entity_poly.pdbx_strand_id
1 'polypeptide(L)' 'MSQNYKENGGDKWVVGGTLEIKEGASFLVEGKPFTGGTLIESQEESNATTVAALRDDFNELLVKLKAAGLMK' A
#
# COMPACT_ATOMS: atom_id res chain seq x y z
N MET A 1 23.98 8.15 8.62
CA MET A 1 23.09 7.96 7.45
C MET A 1 23.92 7.30 6.36
N SER A 2 23.49 6.15 5.85
CA SER A 2 24.18 5.46 4.75
C SER A 2 23.81 6.15 3.43
N GLN A 3 24.71 6.22 2.47
CA GLN A 3 24.41 6.82 1.15
C GLN A 3 23.41 5.96 0.36
N ASN A 4 22.70 6.57 -0.60
CA ASN A 4 21.92 5.84 -1.59
C ASN A 4 22.87 5.41 -2.73
N TYR A 5 22.88 4.14 -3.11
CA TYR A 5 23.83 3.61 -4.10
C TYR A 5 23.24 2.45 -4.92
N LYS A 6 23.83 2.22 -6.09
CA LYS A 6 23.58 1.02 -6.90
C LYS A 6 24.55 -0.08 -6.47
N GLU A 7 24.05 -1.27 -6.16
CA GLU A 7 24.92 -2.41 -5.82
C GLU A 7 25.72 -2.84 -7.06
N ASN A 8 26.98 -3.24 -6.85
CA ASN A 8 27.88 -3.62 -7.94
C ASN A 8 27.30 -4.84 -8.66
N GLY A 9 26.91 -4.68 -9.92
CA GLY A 9 26.10 -5.67 -10.66
C GLY A 9 24.78 -5.13 -11.20
N GLY A 10 24.37 -3.92 -10.82
CA GLY A 10 23.43 -3.11 -11.60
C GLY A 10 21.93 -3.45 -11.48
N ASP A 11 21.58 -4.55 -10.84
CA ASP A 11 20.16 -4.97 -10.73
C ASP A 11 19.48 -4.45 -9.46
N LYS A 12 20.24 -4.01 -8.45
CA LYS A 12 19.73 -3.56 -7.16
C LYS A 12 20.12 -2.12 -6.85
N TRP A 13 19.13 -1.35 -6.38
CA TRP A 13 19.31 -0.03 -5.80
C TRP A 13 19.07 -0.09 -4.28
N VAL A 14 19.97 0.51 -3.51
CA VAL A 14 19.90 0.57 -2.04
C VAL A 14 19.68 2.00 -1.60
N VAL A 15 18.62 2.24 -0.83
CA VAL A 15 18.31 3.53 -0.21
C VAL A 15 18.72 3.49 1.27
N GLY A 16 19.80 4.17 1.61
CA GLY A 16 20.34 4.28 2.97
C GLY A 16 19.88 5.51 3.75
N GLY A 17 19.20 6.44 3.08
CA GLY A 17 18.58 7.65 3.64
C GLY A 17 17.12 7.82 3.23
N THR A 18 16.68 9.06 3.02
CA THR A 18 15.31 9.34 2.56
C THR A 18 15.24 9.32 1.03
N LEU A 19 14.20 8.70 0.48
CA LEU A 19 13.79 8.86 -0.91
C LEU A 19 12.54 9.76 -0.94
N GLU A 20 12.68 10.98 -1.44
CA GLU A 20 11.58 11.93 -1.60
C GLU A 20 11.05 11.89 -3.04
N ILE A 21 9.74 11.70 -3.19
CA ILE A 21 9.03 11.76 -4.47
C ILE A 21 8.30 13.11 -4.52
N LYS A 22 8.70 13.99 -5.44
CA LYS A 22 8.14 15.35 -5.57
C LYS A 22 6.74 15.34 -6.19
N GLU A 23 6.04 16.45 -6.04
CA GLU A 23 4.73 16.67 -6.69
C GLU A 23 4.79 16.38 -8.20
N GLY A 24 3.80 15.63 -8.70
CA GLY A 24 3.71 15.19 -10.09
C GLY A 24 4.54 13.95 -10.46
N ALA A 25 5.43 13.46 -9.58
CA ALA A 25 6.15 12.22 -9.82
C ALA A 25 5.32 10.99 -9.40
N SER A 26 5.40 9.92 -10.17
CA SER A 26 4.74 8.64 -9.89
C SER A 26 5.76 7.60 -9.44
N PHE A 27 5.49 6.90 -8.33
CA PHE A 27 6.25 5.72 -7.93
C PHE A 27 5.45 4.48 -8.34
N LEU A 28 5.97 3.71 -9.31
CA LEU A 28 5.30 2.54 -9.87
C LEU A 28 6.10 1.26 -9.54
N VAL A 29 5.41 0.18 -9.20
CA VAL A 29 5.95 -1.18 -9.10
C VAL A 29 5.26 -2.03 -10.17
N GLU A 30 6.05 -2.56 -11.11
CA GLU A 30 5.55 -3.32 -12.26
C GLU A 30 4.44 -2.60 -13.04
N GLY A 31 4.60 -1.28 -13.24
CA GLY A 31 3.63 -0.44 -13.96
C GLY A 31 2.38 -0.06 -13.16
N LYS A 32 2.28 -0.46 -11.89
CA LYS A 32 1.15 -0.12 -11.01
C LYS A 32 1.59 0.91 -9.97
N PRO A 33 0.74 1.89 -9.61
CA PRO A 33 1.05 2.82 -8.52
C PRO A 33 1.43 2.08 -7.24
N PHE A 34 2.56 2.46 -6.65
CA PHE A 34 2.93 1.99 -5.33
C PHE A 34 2.02 2.68 -4.30
N THR A 35 1.04 1.94 -3.79
CA THR A 35 0.10 2.40 -2.76
C THR A 35 0.54 2.03 -1.35
N GLY A 36 1.62 1.24 -1.20
CA GLY A 36 2.08 0.59 0.04
C GLY A 36 2.54 1.49 1.19
N GLY A 37 2.21 2.77 1.15
CA GLY A 37 2.43 3.74 2.23
C GLY A 37 1.39 4.85 2.29
N THR A 38 0.34 4.81 1.47
CA THR A 38 -0.76 5.77 1.55
C THR A 38 -1.76 5.28 2.60
N LEU A 39 -2.10 6.14 3.56
CA LEU A 39 -3.21 5.88 4.47
C LEU A 39 -4.48 5.74 3.64
N ILE A 40 -5.11 4.58 3.70
CA ILE A 40 -6.45 4.38 3.13
C ILE A 40 -7.50 4.91 4.09
N GLU A 41 -8.64 5.35 3.55
CA GLU A 41 -9.78 5.71 4.38
C GLU A 41 -10.16 4.54 5.28
N SER A 42 -10.49 4.87 6.53
CA SER A 42 -10.94 3.85 7.48
C SER A 42 -12.27 3.27 7.01
N GLN A 43 -12.44 1.96 7.19
CA GLN A 43 -13.76 1.38 7.04
C GLN A 43 -14.69 1.93 8.13
N GLU A 44 -15.95 2.16 7.75
CA GLU A 44 -17.02 2.50 8.69
C GLU A 44 -17.17 1.46 9.80
N GLU A 45 -17.63 1.90 10.97
CA GLU A 45 -17.85 1.01 12.11
C GLU A 45 -18.96 0.00 11.80
N SER A 46 -18.71 -1.28 12.08
CA SER A 46 -19.71 -2.32 11.93
C SER A 46 -20.77 -2.20 13.03
N ASN A 47 -22.02 -2.04 12.64
CA ASN A 47 -23.19 -2.05 13.53
C ASN A 47 -23.93 -3.40 13.47
N ALA A 48 -23.25 -4.46 13.03
CA ALA A 48 -23.87 -5.77 12.82
C ALA A 48 -24.35 -6.41 14.13
N THR A 49 -25.63 -6.76 14.18
CA THR A 49 -26.23 -7.52 15.30
C THR A 49 -26.40 -9.01 14.97
N THR A 50 -26.02 -9.42 13.76
CA THR A 50 -26.08 -10.81 13.31
C THR A 50 -24.77 -11.22 12.65
N VAL A 51 -24.47 -12.52 12.68
CA VAL A 51 -23.28 -13.09 12.01
C VAL A 51 -23.33 -12.85 10.49
N ALA A 52 -24.52 -12.89 9.89
CA ALA A 52 -24.67 -12.63 8.45
C ALA A 52 -24.27 -11.19 8.09
N ALA A 53 -24.73 -10.21 8.85
CA ALA A 53 -24.34 -8.81 8.65
C ALA A 53 -22.84 -8.57 8.90
N LEU A 54 -22.28 -9.18 9.96
CA LEU A 54 -20.83 -9.07 10.25
C LEU A 54 -19.97 -9.63 9.10
N ARG A 55 -20.40 -10.74 8.50
CA ARG A 55 -19.73 -11.33 7.33
C ARG A 55 -19.74 -10.35 6.16
N ASP A 56 -20.83 -9.63 5.95
CA ASP A 56 -20.96 -8.70 4.84
C ASP A 56 -20.05 -7.48 5.04
N ASP A 57 -20.06 -6.88 6.24
CA ASP A 57 -19.15 -5.79 6.63
C ASP A 57 -17.68 -6.21 6.50
N PHE A 58 -17.34 -7.44 6.92
CA PHE A 58 -16.00 -7.97 6.81
C PHE A 58 -15.57 -8.17 5.35
N ASN A 59 -16.44 -8.72 4.50
CA ASN A 59 -16.14 -8.89 3.08
C ASN A 59 -15.94 -7.54 2.37
N GLU A 60 -16.67 -6.51 2.77
CA GLU A 60 -16.46 -5.15 2.27
C GLU A 60 -15.06 -4.63 2.60
N LEU A 61 -14.57 -4.88 3.82
CA LEU A 61 -13.20 -4.54 4.20
C LEU A 61 -12.18 -5.23 3.31
N LEU A 62 -12.37 -6.53 3.05
CA LEU A 62 -11.48 -7.30 2.20
C LEU A 62 -11.43 -6.72 0.78
N VAL A 63 -12.57 -6.28 0.24
CA VAL A 63 -12.64 -5.62 -1.06
C VAL A 63 -11.84 -4.31 -1.05
N LYS A 64 -12.00 -3.47 -0.02
CA LYS A 64 -11.24 -2.21 0.13
C LYS A 64 -9.74 -2.46 0.23
N LEU A 65 -9.32 -3.47 1.01
CA LEU A 65 -7.90 -3.84 1.16
C LEU A 65 -7.30 -4.38 -0.14
N LYS A 66 -8.05 -5.18 -0.91
CA LYS A 66 -7.61 -5.67 -2.22
C LYS A 66 -7.51 -4.56 -3.25
N ALA A 67 -8.50 -3.66 -3.30
CA ALA A 67 -8.49 -2.50 -4.19
C ALA A 67 -7.31 -1.56 -3.88
N ALA A 68 -6.97 -1.41 -2.59
CA ALA A 68 -5.80 -0.66 -2.14
C ALA A 68 -4.45 -1.37 -2.42
N GLY A 69 -4.46 -2.62 -2.89
CA GLY A 69 -3.25 -3.40 -3.13
C GLY A 69 -2.56 -3.91 -1.85
N LEU A 70 -3.25 -3.89 -0.71
CA LEU A 70 -2.72 -4.31 0.60
C LEU A 70 -2.98 -5.80 0.90
N MET A 71 -3.82 -6.47 0.10
CA MET A 71 -4.20 -7.88 0.27
C MET A 71 -4.38 -8.56 -1.09
N LYS A 72 -4.09 -9.87 -1.17
CA LYS A 72 -4.34 -10.72 -2.35
C LYS A 72 -5.58 -11.59 -2.13
#